data_AF-A0A166INV3-F1
#
_entry.id   AF-A0A166INV3-F1
#
_cell.length_a   1.000
_cell.length_b   1.000
_cell.length_c   1.000
_cell.angle_alpha   90.00
_cell.angle_beta   90.00
_cell.angle_gamma   90.00
#
_symmetry.space_group_name_H-M   'P 1'
#
loop_
_entity.id
_entity.type
_entity.pdbx_description
1 polymer ?
#
loop_
_entity_poly.entity_id
_entity_poly.type
_entity_poly.pdbx_seq_one_letter_code
_entity_poly.pdbx_strand_id
1 'polypeptide(L)'
;MLDIDLGGGSFGEVAFFHKRSHTLLLTDSILSIPEEPLAITQLDPYPLLFHARDHAREAIADHPENRRKGWQRISLFAVYFRPHAVEMTGLGQIFRDAFTAPQHSPKAYFGFYPFRWRENWQQSFDILRSNGRPFVAPILQILIFPQAPKQVILWADQVASWDFRQIIACHFDSPIQTSPDEFRQAFNFLEKQPALSEDLSGNRNQPLLAEDMQFIRELEAGLVKQGIAKPPKI
;
A
#
# COMPACT_ATOMS: atom_id res chain seq x y z
N MET A 1 -15.17 16.89 -4.69
CA MET A 1 -15.44 15.52 -4.21
C MET A 1 -15.47 14.62 -5.43
N LEU A 2 -14.82 13.47 -5.35
CA LEU A 2 -14.91 12.38 -6.30
C LEU A 2 -15.90 11.36 -5.71
N ASP A 3 -16.85 10.91 -6.52
CA ASP A 3 -17.87 9.94 -6.13
C ASP A 3 -18.03 8.92 -7.27
N ILE A 4 -17.66 7.67 -7.00
CA ILE A 4 -17.60 6.60 -7.99
C ILE A 4 -18.66 5.55 -7.64
N ASP A 5 -19.59 5.32 -8.55
CA ASP A 5 -20.55 4.22 -8.46
C ASP A 5 -19.89 2.86 -8.75
N LEU A 6 -19.83 2.00 -7.74
CA LEU A 6 -19.31 0.63 -7.82
C LEU A 6 -20.42 -0.40 -8.05
N GLY A 7 -21.69 0.02 -8.13
CA GLY A 7 -22.88 -0.82 -8.26
C GLY A 7 -23.48 -1.22 -6.92
N GLY A 8 -22.73 -1.98 -6.11
CA GLY A 8 -23.16 -2.39 -4.77
C GLY A 8 -22.98 -1.31 -3.68
N GLY A 9 -22.38 -0.18 -4.03
CA GLY A 9 -22.07 0.94 -3.15
C GLY A 9 -21.30 2.02 -3.91
N SER A 10 -20.81 3.04 -3.20
CA SER A 10 -19.98 4.09 -3.77
C SER A 10 -18.62 4.20 -3.08
N PHE A 11 -17.64 4.73 -3.81
CA PHE A 11 -16.39 5.22 -3.25
C PHE A 11 -16.39 6.75 -3.31
N GLY A 12 -16.16 7.40 -2.17
CA GLY A 12 -16.06 8.85 -2.07
C GLY A 12 -14.67 9.29 -1.65
N GLU A 13 -14.11 10.28 -2.36
CA GLU A 13 -12.85 10.93 -1.99
C GLU A 13 -13.07 12.45 -1.91
N VAL A 14 -12.63 13.03 -0.79
CA VAL A 14 -12.79 14.46 -0.52
C VAL A 14 -11.43 15.12 -0.33
N ALA A 15 -11.19 16.16 -1.14
CA ALA A 15 -10.02 16.98 -1.07
C ALA A 15 -10.36 18.38 -0.55
N PHE A 16 -9.65 18.85 0.47
CA PHE A 16 -9.75 20.22 0.97
C PHE A 16 -8.42 20.95 0.80
N PHE A 17 -8.47 22.17 0.29
CA PHE A 17 -7.28 23.02 0.18
C PHE A 17 -7.31 24.16 1.19
N HIS A 18 -6.44 24.09 2.20
CA HIS A 18 -6.23 25.20 3.12
C HIS A 18 -5.19 26.18 2.54
N LYS A 19 -5.71 27.21 1.85
CA LYS A 19 -4.93 28.19 1.09
C LYS A 19 -3.76 28.81 1.87
N ARG A 20 -3.99 29.23 3.11
CA ARG A 20 -2.99 29.98 3.90
C ARG A 20 -1.73 29.17 4.21
N SER A 21 -1.87 27.86 4.44
CA SER A 21 -0.71 26.98 4.72
C SER A 21 -0.26 26.19 3.49
N HIS A 22 -0.89 26.42 2.33
CA HIS A 22 -0.68 25.64 1.13
C HIS A 22 -0.80 24.12 1.38
N THR A 23 -1.80 23.72 2.17
CA THR A 23 -1.97 22.31 2.57
C THR A 23 -3.19 21.70 1.90
N LEU A 24 -2.98 20.58 1.23
CA LEU A 24 -4.03 19.70 0.75
C LEU A 24 -4.36 18.66 1.83
N LEU A 25 -5.63 18.49 2.16
CA LEU A 25 -6.11 17.41 3.03
C LEU A 25 -6.82 16.40 2.13
N LEU A 26 -6.41 15.13 2.24
CA LEU A 26 -6.98 14.01 1.48
C LEU A 26 -7.43 12.91 2.42
N THR A 27 -8.41 12.14 1.95
CA THR A 27 -8.93 10.97 2.66
C THR A 27 -8.13 9.72 2.31
N ASP A 28 -8.47 9.00 1.24
CA ASP A 28 -7.98 7.65 1.00
C ASP A 28 -7.12 7.50 -0.27
N SER A 29 -7.11 8.51 -1.14
CA SER A 29 -6.54 8.43 -2.49
C SER A 29 -5.02 8.35 -2.54
N ILE A 30 -4.31 9.01 -1.63
CA ILE A 30 -2.84 9.13 -1.64
C ILE A 30 -2.25 8.56 -0.36
N LEU A 31 -1.22 7.72 -0.54
CA LEU A 31 -0.37 7.20 0.52
C LEU A 31 1.07 7.67 0.31
N SER A 32 1.82 7.75 1.41
CA SER A 32 3.29 7.75 1.41
C SER A 32 3.76 6.93 2.60
N ILE A 33 4.80 6.12 2.43
CA ILE A 33 5.29 5.21 3.46
C ILE A 33 6.58 5.78 4.06
N PRO A 34 6.64 6.09 5.38
CA PRO A 34 7.89 6.48 6.03
C PRO A 34 8.85 5.29 6.15
N GLU A 35 10.16 5.57 6.22
CA GLU A 35 11.18 4.53 6.39
C GLU A 35 11.10 3.92 7.79
N GLU A 36 10.89 4.80 8.76
CA GLU A 36 10.77 4.43 10.16
C GLU A 36 9.31 4.17 10.56
N PRO A 37 9.08 3.24 11.50
CA PRO A 37 7.77 3.06 12.11
C PRO A 37 7.26 4.35 12.76
N LEU A 38 6.00 4.69 12.45
CA LEU A 38 5.28 5.84 13.02
C LEU A 38 5.25 5.78 14.55
N ALA A 39 5.24 6.95 15.20
CA ALA A 39 5.23 7.05 16.66
C ALA A 39 4.08 6.25 17.32
N ILE A 40 2.90 6.19 16.69
CA ILE A 40 1.75 5.44 17.21
C ILE A 40 2.02 3.93 17.29
N THR A 41 2.81 3.36 16.36
CA THR A 41 3.14 1.94 16.35
C THR A 41 4.21 1.59 17.38
N GLN A 42 4.86 2.60 17.97
CA GLN A 42 5.81 2.42 19.08
C GLN A 42 5.11 2.20 20.43
N LEU A 43 3.83 2.58 20.57
CA LEU A 43 3.09 2.44 21.83
C LEU A 43 2.80 0.97 22.18
N ASP A 44 2.47 0.15 21.18
CA ASP A 44 2.44 -1.31 21.27
C ASP A 44 3.21 -1.90 20.07
N PRO A 45 4.52 -2.18 20.21
CA PRO A 45 5.36 -2.60 19.08
C PRO A 45 5.11 -4.05 18.68
N TYR A 46 4.27 -4.80 19.41
CA TYR A 46 4.10 -6.21 19.18
C TYR A 46 3.76 -6.60 17.74
N PRO A 47 2.84 -5.91 17.02
CA PRO A 47 2.58 -6.23 15.62
C PRO A 47 3.85 -6.09 14.75
N LEU A 48 4.67 -5.05 14.99
CA LEU A 48 5.95 -4.89 14.29
C LEU A 48 6.85 -6.10 14.58
N LEU A 49 7.06 -6.42 15.86
CA LEU A 49 7.94 -7.52 16.25
C LEU A 49 7.44 -8.88 15.76
N PHE A 50 6.13 -9.09 15.68
CA PHE A 50 5.53 -10.30 15.13
C PHE A 50 5.88 -10.46 13.64
N HIS A 51 5.76 -9.37 12.86
CA HIS A 51 6.07 -9.34 11.43
C HIS A 51 7.58 -9.28 11.12
N ALA A 52 8.42 -8.94 12.09
CA ALA A 52 9.88 -8.93 11.95
C ALA A 52 10.49 -10.35 11.80
N ARG A 53 9.76 -11.38 12.26
CA ARG A 53 10.22 -12.76 12.25
C ARG A 53 10.32 -13.34 10.84
N ASP A 54 11.33 -14.15 10.59
CA ASP A 54 11.50 -14.91 9.35
C ASP A 54 10.72 -16.23 9.38
N HIS A 55 10.49 -16.79 10.57
CA HIS A 55 9.71 -18.01 10.77
C HIS A 55 9.09 -18.13 12.18
N ALA A 56 8.14 -19.05 12.34
CA ALA A 56 7.36 -19.23 13.58
C ALA A 56 8.20 -19.49 14.84
N ARG A 57 9.36 -20.14 14.71
CA ARG A 57 10.25 -20.53 15.83
C ARG A 57 11.10 -19.39 16.37
N GLU A 58 11.15 -18.27 15.66
CA GLU A 58 11.99 -17.15 16.04
C GLU A 58 11.39 -16.46 17.27
N ALA A 59 12.25 -16.17 18.25
CA ALA A 59 11.86 -15.43 19.43
C ALA A 59 11.49 -13.99 19.05
N ILE A 60 10.48 -13.44 19.73
CA ILE A 60 10.08 -12.06 19.56
C ILE A 60 11.05 -11.19 20.37
N ALA A 61 12.03 -10.60 19.69
CA ALA A 61 13.03 -9.73 20.31
C ALA A 61 12.75 -8.26 19.99
N ASP A 62 12.66 -7.43 21.05
CA ASP A 62 12.36 -6.01 20.92
C ASP A 62 13.65 -5.17 20.83
N HIS A 63 14.05 -4.85 19.60
CA HIS A 63 15.12 -3.89 19.32
C HIS A 63 14.73 -3.02 18.11
N PRO A 64 15.33 -1.81 17.96
CA PRO A 64 14.96 -0.86 16.91
C PRO A 64 14.96 -1.45 15.50
N GLU A 65 15.94 -2.31 15.19
CA GLU A 65 16.04 -2.97 13.88
C GLU A 65 14.85 -3.92 13.61
N ASN A 66 14.39 -4.68 14.60
CA ASN A 66 13.22 -5.54 14.46
C ASN A 66 11.93 -4.74 14.33
N ARG A 67 11.80 -3.62 15.05
CA ARG A 67 10.66 -2.71 14.88
C ARG A 67 10.62 -2.17 13.45
N ARG A 68 11.76 -1.74 12.90
CA ARG A 68 11.87 -1.28 11.51
C ARG A 68 11.60 -2.40 10.51
N LYS A 69 12.21 -3.57 10.66
CA LYS A 69 11.96 -4.75 9.82
C LYS A 69 10.48 -5.12 9.80
N GLY A 70 9.86 -5.16 10.97
CA GLY A 70 8.44 -5.38 11.17
C GLY A 70 7.55 -4.34 10.49
N TRP A 71 7.92 -3.06 10.62
CA TRP A 71 7.25 -1.94 9.96
C TRP A 71 7.23 -2.05 8.45
N GLN A 72 8.39 -2.32 7.86
CA GLN A 72 8.52 -2.44 6.41
C GLN A 72 7.66 -3.60 5.89
N ARG A 73 7.71 -4.73 6.58
CA ARG A 73 6.94 -5.94 6.28
C ARG A 73 5.43 -5.77 6.45
N ILE A 74 4.97 -5.18 7.56
CA ILE A 74 3.55 -4.94 7.78
C ILE A 74 3.00 -3.87 6.83
N SER A 75 3.83 -2.91 6.38
CA SER A 75 3.45 -1.94 5.34
C SER A 75 3.18 -2.62 4.00
N LEU A 76 4.05 -3.56 3.58
CA LEU A 76 3.82 -4.37 2.39
C LEU A 76 2.52 -5.19 2.50
N PHE A 77 2.25 -5.79 3.67
CA PHE A 77 0.99 -6.48 3.92
C PHE A 77 -0.23 -5.55 3.86
N ALA A 78 -0.18 -4.39 4.49
CA ALA A 78 -1.29 -3.44 4.52
C ALA A 78 -1.62 -2.90 3.13
N VAL A 79 -0.60 -2.72 2.28
CA VAL A 79 -0.75 -2.13 0.94
C VAL A 79 -1.13 -3.19 -0.12
N TYR A 80 -0.48 -4.35 -0.12
CA TYR A 80 -0.66 -5.38 -1.15
C TYR A 80 -1.56 -6.56 -0.73
N PHE A 81 -1.92 -6.66 0.56
CA PHE A 81 -2.54 -7.82 1.24
C PHE A 81 -1.69 -9.09 1.23
N ARG A 82 -1.14 -9.47 0.07
CA ARG A 82 -0.21 -10.59 -0.11
C ARG A 82 0.83 -10.18 -1.16
N PRO A 83 1.90 -9.47 -0.77
CA PRO A 83 2.99 -9.13 -1.68
C PRO A 83 3.66 -10.40 -2.21
N HIS A 84 4.27 -10.33 -3.38
CA HIS A 84 5.01 -11.43 -4.00
C HIS A 84 6.20 -11.89 -3.16
N ALA A 85 6.74 -10.97 -2.35
CA ALA A 85 7.77 -11.25 -1.36
C ALA A 85 7.31 -12.16 -0.21
N VAL A 86 6.01 -12.46 -0.09
CA VAL A 86 5.44 -13.35 0.92
C VAL A 86 5.02 -14.68 0.32
N GLU A 87 5.55 -15.76 0.88
CA GLU A 87 5.17 -17.13 0.55
C GLU A 87 4.27 -17.70 1.63
N MET A 88 3.12 -18.25 1.22
CA MET A 88 2.23 -18.95 2.14
C MET A 88 2.77 -20.33 2.42
N THR A 89 2.85 -20.67 3.71
CA THR A 89 3.30 -22.00 4.14
C THR A 89 2.15 -23.00 4.00
N GLY A 90 2.44 -24.25 3.60
CA GLY A 90 1.41 -25.29 3.50
C GLY A 90 0.79 -25.65 4.87
N LEU A 91 -0.50 -26.01 4.88
CA LEU A 91 -1.26 -26.26 6.12
C LEU A 91 -0.55 -27.21 7.10
N GLY A 92 -0.03 -28.34 6.64
CA GLY A 92 0.67 -29.30 7.51
C GLY A 92 1.97 -28.75 8.11
N GLN A 93 2.65 -27.83 7.43
CA GLN A 93 3.83 -27.16 7.96
C GLN A 93 3.43 -26.07 8.97
N ILE A 94 2.34 -25.33 8.73
CA ILE A 94 1.79 -24.35 9.67
C ILE A 94 1.48 -24.99 11.03
N PHE A 95 0.76 -26.12 11.04
CA PHE A 95 0.44 -26.82 12.28
C PHE A 95 1.70 -27.29 13.01
N ARG A 96 2.65 -27.92 12.30
CA ARG A 96 3.93 -28.36 12.88
C ARG A 96 4.72 -27.19 13.49
N ASP A 97 4.82 -26.09 12.77
CA ASP A 97 5.59 -24.93 13.20
C ASP A 97 4.92 -24.26 14.40
N ALA A 98 3.59 -24.19 14.43
CA ALA A 98 2.83 -23.66 15.56
C ALA A 98 3.11 -24.43 16.85
N PHE A 99 3.18 -25.77 16.83
CA PHE A 99 3.56 -26.58 18.01
C PHE A 99 4.98 -26.32 18.52
N THR A 100 5.87 -25.84 17.66
CA THR A 100 7.28 -25.54 18.01
C THR A 100 7.53 -24.06 18.30
N ALA A 101 6.48 -23.24 18.29
CA ALA A 101 6.60 -21.80 18.50
C ALA A 101 7.00 -21.49 19.96
N PRO A 102 7.83 -20.46 20.20
CA PRO A 102 8.26 -20.10 21.55
C PRO A 102 7.11 -19.49 22.39
N GLN A 103 6.02 -19.05 21.76
CA GLN A 103 4.89 -18.40 22.43
C GLN A 103 3.56 -18.79 21.79
N HIS A 104 2.58 -19.17 22.63
CA HIS A 104 1.23 -19.60 22.23
C HIS A 104 0.11 -18.72 22.81
N SER A 105 0.41 -17.47 23.15
CA SER A 105 -0.62 -16.55 23.65
C SER A 105 -1.61 -16.19 22.52
N PRO A 106 -2.82 -15.71 22.85
CA PRO A 106 -3.73 -15.15 21.86
C PRO A 106 -3.09 -14.01 21.04
N LYS A 107 -2.22 -13.20 21.68
CA LYS A 107 -1.45 -12.15 21.02
C LYS A 107 -0.51 -12.71 19.95
N ALA A 108 0.07 -13.88 20.19
CA ALA A 108 0.93 -14.62 19.26
C ALA A 108 0.17 -15.55 18.32
N TYR A 109 -1.16 -15.38 18.20
CA TYR A 109 -2.00 -16.24 17.40
C TYR A 109 -1.78 -17.72 17.69
N PHE A 110 -1.58 -18.08 18.97
CA PHE A 110 -1.32 -19.46 19.40
C PHE A 110 -0.13 -20.16 18.72
N GLY A 111 0.83 -19.39 18.20
CA GLY A 111 2.00 -19.89 17.48
C GLY A 111 1.82 -19.94 15.95
N PHE A 112 0.64 -19.61 15.43
CA PHE A 112 0.38 -19.59 13.99
C PHE A 112 1.16 -18.46 13.32
N TYR A 113 1.99 -18.83 12.33
CA TYR A 113 2.71 -17.92 11.47
C TYR A 113 2.71 -18.45 10.03
N PRO A 114 1.66 -18.16 9.24
CA PRO A 114 1.38 -18.89 8.01
C PRO A 114 2.16 -18.40 6.78
N PHE A 115 3.22 -17.60 6.98
CA PHE A 115 3.96 -16.97 5.90
C PHE A 115 5.48 -17.00 6.12
N ARG A 116 6.23 -16.94 5.02
CA ARG A 116 7.67 -16.76 4.96
C ARG A 116 8.01 -15.59 4.05
N TRP A 117 9.06 -14.86 4.38
CA TRP A 117 9.55 -13.75 3.57
C TRP A 117 10.68 -14.22 2.67
N ARG A 118 10.61 -13.87 1.39
CA ARG A 118 11.71 -14.09 0.44
C ARG A 118 12.85 -13.14 0.72
N GLU A 119 14.09 -13.53 0.40
CA GLU A 119 15.28 -12.73 0.71
C GLU A 119 15.25 -11.31 0.12
N ASN A 120 14.57 -11.09 -1.01
CA ASN A 120 14.48 -9.80 -1.68
C ASN A 120 13.31 -8.91 -1.22
N TRP A 121 12.65 -9.22 -0.11
CA TRP A 121 11.47 -8.47 0.36
C TRP A 121 11.75 -6.97 0.61
N GLN A 122 12.98 -6.60 1.01
CA GLN A 122 13.36 -5.20 1.19
C GLN A 122 13.25 -4.40 -0.12
N GLN A 123 13.56 -5.02 -1.27
CA GLN A 123 13.44 -4.35 -2.57
C GLN A 123 11.99 -3.96 -2.85
N SER A 124 11.02 -4.83 -2.53
CA SER A 124 9.58 -4.50 -2.61
C SER A 124 9.22 -3.30 -1.74
N PHE A 125 9.78 -3.22 -0.52
CA PHE A 125 9.57 -2.08 0.37
C PHE A 125 10.19 -0.79 -0.19
N ASP A 126 11.43 -0.85 -0.66
CA ASP A 126 12.15 0.31 -1.20
C ASP A 126 11.45 0.87 -2.44
N ILE A 127 10.92 0.01 -3.32
CA ILE A 127 10.14 0.41 -4.50
C ILE A 127 8.78 0.98 -4.09
N LEU A 128 8.08 0.34 -3.15
CA LEU A 128 6.79 0.83 -2.64
C LEU A 128 6.94 2.23 -2.02
N ARG A 129 7.94 2.40 -1.16
CA ARG A 129 8.24 3.66 -0.49
C ARG A 129 8.70 4.73 -1.48
N SER A 130 9.61 4.37 -2.38
CA SER A 130 10.23 5.29 -3.36
C SER A 130 10.65 6.63 -2.72
N ASN A 131 11.45 6.56 -1.65
CA ASN A 131 11.87 7.71 -0.83
C ASN A 131 10.73 8.60 -0.27
N GLY A 132 9.56 8.03 0.00
CA GLY A 132 8.41 8.77 0.53
C GLY A 132 7.58 9.48 -0.53
N ARG A 133 7.75 9.12 -1.81
CA ARG A 133 6.94 9.65 -2.91
C ARG A 133 5.45 9.31 -2.69
N PRO A 134 4.52 10.26 -2.91
CA PRO A 134 3.11 9.96 -2.87
C PRO A 134 2.70 9.01 -4.01
N PHE A 135 1.84 8.05 -3.71
CA PHE A 135 1.27 7.14 -4.71
C PHE A 135 -0.19 6.82 -4.38
N VAL A 136 -0.97 6.44 -5.39
CA VAL A 136 -2.32 5.94 -5.18
C VAL A 136 -2.26 4.52 -4.64
N ALA A 137 -3.05 4.20 -3.60
CA ALA A 137 -3.05 2.87 -3.02
C ALA A 137 -3.35 1.79 -4.09
N PRO A 138 -2.57 0.72 -4.20
CA PRO A 138 -2.74 -0.28 -5.25
C PRO A 138 -4.12 -0.95 -5.31
N ILE A 139 -4.81 -1.08 -4.17
CA ILE A 139 -6.21 -1.53 -4.13
C ILE A 139 -7.15 -0.59 -4.91
N LEU A 140 -6.92 0.73 -4.83
CA LEU A 140 -7.67 1.73 -5.59
C LEU A 140 -7.28 1.69 -7.08
N GLN A 141 -6.00 1.45 -7.37
CA GLN A 141 -5.50 1.36 -8.75
C GLN A 141 -6.12 0.21 -9.54
N ILE A 142 -6.49 -0.89 -8.86
CA ILE A 142 -7.02 -2.10 -9.50
C ILE A 142 -8.55 -2.16 -9.37
N LEU A 143 -9.11 -2.01 -8.18
CA LEU A 143 -10.54 -2.29 -7.95
C LEU A 143 -11.47 -1.09 -8.17
N ILE A 144 -10.99 0.13 -7.86
CA ILE A 144 -11.88 1.29 -7.65
C ILE A 144 -11.76 2.31 -8.78
N PHE A 145 -10.60 2.91 -8.97
CA PHE A 145 -10.41 4.01 -9.93
C PHE A 145 -10.62 3.57 -11.41
N PRO A 146 -10.28 2.32 -11.80
CA PRO A 146 -10.66 1.77 -13.11
C PRO A 146 -12.16 1.74 -13.42
N GLN A 147 -13.04 1.91 -12.42
CA GLN A 147 -14.50 1.92 -12.64
C GLN A 147 -15.01 3.25 -13.20
N ALA A 148 -14.22 4.33 -13.08
CA ALA A 148 -14.54 5.65 -13.60
C ALA A 148 -13.28 6.44 -13.99
N PRO A 149 -12.40 5.91 -14.87
CA PRO A 149 -11.05 6.43 -15.08
C PRO A 149 -11.04 7.90 -15.53
N LYS A 150 -11.96 8.29 -16.42
CA LYS A 150 -12.11 9.68 -16.87
C LYS A 150 -12.49 10.62 -15.72
N GLN A 151 -13.40 10.20 -14.85
CA GLN A 151 -13.85 11.01 -13.71
C GLN A 151 -12.72 11.18 -12.69
N VAL A 152 -11.96 10.11 -12.43
CA VAL A 152 -10.81 10.15 -11.52
C VAL A 152 -9.73 11.09 -12.04
N ILE A 153 -9.38 11.00 -13.32
CA ILE A 153 -8.39 11.89 -13.94
C ILE A 153 -8.84 13.35 -13.90
N LEU A 154 -10.08 13.64 -14.29
CA LEU A 154 -10.63 15.01 -14.22
C LEU A 154 -10.61 15.58 -12.79
N TRP A 155 -10.92 14.74 -11.80
CA TRP A 155 -10.83 15.14 -10.40
C TRP A 155 -9.37 15.39 -9.97
N ALA A 156 -8.44 14.51 -10.35
CA ALA A 156 -7.02 14.67 -10.04
C ALA A 156 -6.45 15.94 -10.71
N ASP A 157 -6.81 16.23 -11.97
CA ASP A 157 -6.46 17.47 -12.67
C ASP A 157 -7.00 18.70 -11.93
N GLN A 158 -8.26 18.65 -11.48
CA GLN A 158 -8.86 19.74 -10.72
C GLN A 158 -8.12 20.00 -9.40
N VAL A 159 -7.78 18.94 -8.64
CA VAL A 159 -7.04 19.08 -7.39
C VAL A 159 -5.62 19.59 -7.65
N ALA A 160 -4.95 19.10 -8.70
CA ALA A 160 -3.62 19.53 -9.09
C ALA A 160 -3.55 20.99 -9.57
N SER A 161 -4.68 21.60 -9.93
CA SER A 161 -4.74 23.03 -10.24
C SER A 161 -4.55 23.95 -9.02
N TRP A 162 -4.59 23.39 -7.80
CA TRP A 162 -4.40 24.14 -6.56
C TRP A 162 -2.93 24.26 -6.18
N ASP A 163 -2.50 25.41 -5.68
CA ASP A 163 -1.11 25.67 -5.26
C ASP A 163 -0.84 25.15 -3.83
N PHE A 164 -0.89 23.83 -3.62
CA PHE A 164 -0.43 23.22 -2.37
C PHE A 164 1.05 22.83 -2.44
N ARG A 165 1.69 22.72 -1.27
CA ARG A 165 3.11 22.33 -1.09
C ARG A 165 3.27 21.10 -0.21
N GLN A 166 2.18 20.66 0.41
CA GLN A 166 2.16 19.49 1.28
C GLN A 166 0.76 18.86 1.31
N ILE A 167 0.72 17.57 1.60
CA ILE A 167 -0.49 16.78 1.80
C ILE A 167 -0.57 16.30 3.25
N ILE A 168 -1.73 16.45 3.88
CA ILE A 168 -2.11 15.71 5.08
C ILE A 168 -3.02 14.57 4.61
N ALA A 169 -2.47 13.35 4.59
CA ALA A 169 -3.21 12.13 4.26
C ALA A 169 -3.80 11.50 5.53
N CYS A 170 -4.86 10.70 5.40
CA CYS A 170 -5.40 9.91 6.52
C CYS A 170 -4.58 8.64 6.84
N HIS A 171 -3.69 8.23 5.94
CA HIS A 171 -2.97 6.96 6.04
C HIS A 171 -1.45 7.16 5.92
N PHE A 172 -0.70 6.46 6.78
CA PHE A 172 0.77 6.44 6.81
C PHE A 172 1.44 7.80 7.05
N ASP A 173 2.36 8.24 6.18
CA ASP A 173 3.16 9.44 6.38
C ASP A 173 2.30 10.70 6.26
N SER A 174 2.52 11.65 7.17
CA SER A 174 1.82 12.93 7.19
C SER A 174 2.54 13.91 8.12
N PRO A 175 2.89 15.13 7.66
CA PRO A 175 2.62 15.69 6.33
C PRO A 175 3.59 15.17 5.25
N ILE A 176 3.10 15.00 4.03
CA ILE A 176 3.89 14.63 2.84
C ILE A 176 4.29 15.92 2.12
N GLN A 177 5.58 16.18 1.95
CA GLN A 177 6.07 17.30 1.13
C GLN A 177 6.00 16.92 -0.35
N THR A 178 5.21 17.63 -1.14
CA THR A 178 4.98 17.31 -2.55
C THR A 178 4.41 18.50 -3.30
N SER A 179 4.66 18.53 -4.61
CA SER A 179 4.03 19.47 -5.54
C SER A 179 2.70 18.95 -6.09
N PRO A 180 1.85 19.83 -6.68
CA PRO A 180 0.65 19.41 -7.40
C PRO A 180 0.96 18.50 -8.60
N ASP A 181 2.10 18.70 -9.26
CA ASP A 181 2.56 17.85 -10.37
C ASP A 181 2.87 16.43 -9.91
N GLU A 182 3.61 16.27 -8.81
CA GLU A 182 3.91 14.96 -8.21
C GLU A 182 2.65 14.26 -7.70
N PHE A 183 1.70 15.01 -7.12
CA PHE A 183 0.38 14.47 -6.78
C PHE A 183 -0.33 13.94 -8.03
N ARG A 184 -0.35 14.71 -9.12
CA ARG A 184 -1.03 14.30 -10.35
C ARG A 184 -0.37 13.09 -11.02
N GLN A 185 0.95 13.00 -10.96
CA GLN A 185 1.72 11.86 -11.48
C GLN A 185 1.33 10.53 -10.82
N ALA A 186 0.86 10.55 -9.56
CA ALA A 186 0.38 9.35 -8.87
C ALA A 186 -0.82 8.69 -9.57
N PHE A 187 -1.54 9.41 -10.44
CA PHE A 187 -2.71 8.93 -11.18
C PHE A 187 -2.41 8.47 -12.62
N ASN A 188 -1.16 8.58 -13.08
CA ASN A 188 -0.77 8.24 -14.46
C ASN A 188 -1.03 6.77 -14.81
N PHE A 189 -1.23 5.88 -13.83
CA PHE A 189 -1.58 4.47 -14.08
C PHE A 189 -2.93 4.28 -14.79
N LEU A 190 -3.82 5.28 -14.78
CA LEU A 190 -5.10 5.27 -15.51
C LEU A 190 -4.95 5.70 -16.97
N GLU A 191 -3.83 6.32 -17.33
CA GLU A 191 -3.56 6.78 -18.67
C GLU A 191 -2.79 5.68 -19.42
N LYS A 192 -3.26 5.33 -20.62
CA LYS A 192 -2.56 4.34 -21.46
C LYS A 192 -1.19 4.91 -21.78
N GLN A 193 -0.14 4.41 -21.11
CA GLN A 193 1.23 4.72 -21.52
C GLN A 193 1.38 4.26 -22.98
N PRO A 194 1.71 5.16 -23.93
CA PRO A 194 2.21 4.69 -25.20
C PRO A 194 3.50 3.90 -24.87
N ALA A 195 3.53 2.64 -25.29
CA ALA A 195 4.78 1.91 -25.34
C ALA A 195 5.78 2.78 -26.14
N LEU A 196 6.98 2.97 -25.58
CA LEU A 196 8.14 3.71 -26.13
C LEU A 196 8.30 5.15 -25.62
N SER A 197 9.05 5.28 -24.53
CA SER A 197 10.40 5.86 -24.60
C SER A 197 11.15 5.53 -23.32
N GLU A 198 12.25 4.80 -23.44
CA GLU A 198 13.30 4.74 -22.43
C GLU A 198 13.82 6.16 -22.21
N ASP A 199 13.15 6.89 -21.32
CA ASP A 199 13.60 8.21 -20.94
C ASP A 199 14.75 8.05 -19.94
N LEU A 200 15.96 8.31 -20.43
CA LEU A 200 17.23 8.27 -19.70
C LEU A 200 17.36 9.44 -18.68
N SER A 201 16.24 9.92 -18.15
CA SER A 201 16.19 10.91 -17.08
C SER A 201 15.87 10.21 -15.76
N GLY A 202 16.84 10.24 -14.84
CA GLY A 202 16.83 9.43 -13.63
C GLY A 202 15.53 9.48 -12.82
N ASN A 203 14.95 8.29 -12.66
CA ASN A 203 14.47 7.77 -11.37
C ASN A 203 13.34 8.53 -10.64
N ARG A 204 12.30 9.00 -11.35
CA ARG A 204 11.11 9.60 -10.69
C ARG A 204 9.80 8.83 -10.85
N ASN A 205 9.71 7.91 -11.81
CA ASN A 205 8.48 7.16 -12.09
C ASN A 205 8.73 5.65 -12.10
N GLN A 206 9.33 5.09 -11.04
CA GLN A 206 9.29 3.63 -10.88
C GLN A 206 7.83 3.24 -10.59
N PRO A 207 7.17 2.48 -11.48
CA PRO A 207 5.84 1.95 -11.19
C PRO A 207 5.94 0.97 -10.02
N LEU A 208 4.84 0.78 -9.29
CA LEU A 208 4.75 -0.29 -8.29
C LEU A 208 5.05 -1.64 -8.98
N LEU A 209 5.71 -2.55 -8.26
CA LEU A 209 6.05 -3.87 -8.79
C LEU A 209 4.78 -4.62 -9.21
N ALA A 210 4.73 -5.04 -10.47
CA ALA A 210 3.58 -5.72 -11.04
C ALA A 210 3.34 -7.08 -10.37
N GLU A 211 4.38 -7.70 -9.83
CA GLU A 211 4.36 -8.96 -9.11
C GLU A 211 3.66 -8.81 -7.75
N ASP A 212 3.97 -7.74 -7.00
CA ASP A 212 3.34 -7.47 -5.70
C ASP A 212 1.84 -7.13 -5.84
N MET A 213 1.43 -6.67 -7.03
CA MET A 213 0.05 -6.39 -7.41
C MET A 213 -0.76 -7.64 -7.78
N GLN A 214 -0.10 -8.77 -8.00
CA GLN A 214 -0.73 -9.96 -8.58
C GLN A 214 -1.93 -10.45 -7.76
N PHE A 215 -1.80 -10.48 -6.43
CA PHE A 215 -2.89 -10.94 -5.58
C PHE A 215 -4.15 -10.08 -5.70
N ILE A 216 -3.99 -8.75 -5.78
CA ILE A 216 -5.13 -7.84 -5.93
C ILE A 216 -5.81 -8.04 -7.29
N ARG A 217 -5.05 -8.31 -8.36
CA ARG A 217 -5.61 -8.66 -9.68
C ARG A 217 -6.35 -10.00 -9.65
N GLU A 218 -5.81 -11.01 -8.97
CA GLU A 218 -6.50 -12.30 -8.76
C GLU A 218 -7.80 -12.12 -7.98
N LEU A 219 -7.79 -11.27 -6.94
CA LEU A 219 -8.96 -10.91 -6.17
C LEU A 219 -10.02 -10.20 -7.03
N GLU A 220 -9.62 -9.21 -7.84
CA GLU A 220 -10.50 -8.54 -8.80
C GLU A 220 -11.18 -9.55 -9.72
N ALA A 221 -10.38 -10.41 -10.38
CA ALA A 221 -10.89 -11.42 -11.30
C ALA A 221 -11.90 -12.36 -10.62
N GLY A 222 -11.64 -12.73 -9.36
CA GLY A 222 -12.56 -13.50 -8.53
C GLY A 222 -13.87 -12.77 -8.26
N LEU A 223 -13.81 -11.51 -7.83
CA LEU A 223 -14.98 -10.68 -7.53
C LEU A 223 -15.84 -10.42 -8.77
N VAL A 224 -15.22 -10.18 -9.93
CA VAL A 224 -15.91 -10.01 -11.22
C VAL A 224 -16.58 -11.33 -11.63
N LYS A 225 -15.88 -12.46 -11.52
CA LYS A 225 -16.43 -13.79 -11.84
C LYS A 225 -17.64 -14.14 -10.96
N GLN A 226 -17.65 -13.68 -9.70
CA GLN A 226 -18.76 -13.86 -8.76
C GLN A 226 -19.89 -12.84 -8.94
N GLY A 227 -19.75 -11.86 -9.84
CA GLY A 227 -20.73 -10.79 -10.04
C GLY A 227 -20.82 -9.78 -8.90
N ILE A 228 -19.83 -9.75 -8.00
CA ILE A 228 -19.74 -8.81 -6.88
C ILE A 228 -19.19 -7.46 -7.36
N ALA A 229 -18.19 -7.49 -8.25
CA ALA A 229 -17.56 -6.30 -8.83
C ALA A 229 -17.88 -6.18 -10.33
N LYS A 230 -17.87 -4.94 -10.84
CA LYS A 230 -17.98 -4.65 -12.27
C LYS A 230 -16.60 -4.77 -12.95
N PRO A 231 -16.52 -5.16 -14.23
CA PRO A 231 -15.26 -5.12 -14.96
C PRO A 231 -14.78 -3.67 -15.13
N PRO A 232 -13.46 -3.43 -15.16
CA PRO A 232 -12.87 -2.10 -15.32
C PRO A 232 -13.26 -1.46 -16.68
N LYS A 233 -13.32 -0.13 -16.73
CA LYS A 233 -13.73 0.65 -17.91
C LYS A 233 -12.55 1.28 -18.69
N ILE A 234 -11.35 0.72 -18.56
CA ILE A 234 -10.10 1.23 -19.16
C ILE A 234 -9.92 0.72 -20.61
#